data_AF-A0A1X7I9S6-F1
#
_entry.id   AF-A0A1X7I9S6-F1
#
_cell.length_a   1.000
_cell.length_b   1.000
_cell.length_c   1.000
_cell.angle_alpha   90.00
_cell.angle_beta   90.00
_cell.angle_gamma   90.00
#
_symmetry.space_group_name_H-M   'P 1'
#
loop_
_entity.id
_entity.type
_entity.pdbx_description
1 polymer ?
#
loop_
_entity_poly.entity_id
_entity_poly.type
_entity_poly.pdbx_seq_one_letter_code
_entity_poly.pdbx_strand_id
1 'polypeptide(L)'
;MKVSKIAYAMLMAAALTACSDVGDSVMDPALSEQDNRVALDNITVEGHASHLSASTATNSTMLRRVADAGTMVRMAELDSVTLDTTGVVFYSRCDGSTGEFSFDHVSLNSPYVKIELAPYAESESWQWNGDWSFDMFDQEKDRFVASYGVIVDLRKSRTVDINVMTFLETFRLHRLVYLDYSLAEAKERADKEIMSAAGLPGETFDFDKREFAHNPGHLIVNNLLEDLILEWSVNLSPLQIANSFGYTGSLSTNNLIRDFFINELNAWKEQKPEGDSAIVFINGFIAALQGQRK
;
A
#
# COMPACT_ATOMS: atom_id res chain seq x y z
N MET A 1 -27.66 -7.88 -57.85
CA MET A 1 -26.51 -7.12 -58.39
C MET A 1 -26.67 -5.67 -57.95
N LYS A 2 -25.58 -5.07 -57.45
CA LYS A 2 -25.40 -3.73 -56.82
C LYS A 2 -25.68 -3.62 -55.31
N VAL A 3 -24.56 -3.34 -54.65
CA VAL A 3 -24.27 -3.05 -53.24
C VAL A 3 -24.16 -1.53 -53.09
N SER A 4 -24.56 -0.96 -51.95
CA SER A 4 -23.81 0.06 -51.17
C SER A 4 -24.70 0.59 -50.02
N LYS A 5 -24.38 0.31 -48.76
CA LYS A 5 -23.45 1.03 -47.84
C LYS A 5 -24.08 2.26 -47.17
N ILE A 6 -24.20 2.15 -45.83
CA ILE A 6 -23.75 3.08 -44.78
C ILE A 6 -24.39 4.48 -44.79
N ALA A 7 -25.08 4.83 -43.69
CA ALA A 7 -24.65 5.91 -42.79
C ALA A 7 -25.57 6.02 -41.56
N TYR A 8 -24.95 5.90 -40.38
CA TYR A 8 -25.40 6.43 -39.10
C TYR A 8 -25.47 7.97 -39.18
N ALA A 9 -26.52 8.58 -38.64
CA ALA A 9 -26.55 9.99 -38.22
C ALA A 9 -27.65 10.11 -37.15
N MET A 10 -27.29 10.23 -35.88
CA MET A 10 -26.87 11.43 -35.14
C MET A 10 -27.97 11.78 -34.13
N LEU A 11 -27.61 11.46 -32.89
CA LEU A 11 -28.25 11.85 -31.65
C LEU A 11 -27.83 13.31 -31.38
N MET A 12 -28.79 14.23 -31.29
CA MET A 12 -28.58 15.58 -30.74
C MET A 12 -29.93 16.17 -30.30
N ALA A 13 -30.13 16.26 -28.98
CA ALA A 13 -30.88 17.31 -28.27
C ALA A 13 -30.85 16.93 -26.77
N ALA A 14 -29.93 17.50 -25.99
CA ALA A 14 -30.04 18.79 -25.30
C ALA A 14 -30.96 18.75 -24.08
N ALA A 15 -30.36 18.89 -22.89
CA ALA A 15 -30.84 19.77 -21.83
C ALA A 15 -29.77 19.89 -20.74
N LEU A 16 -29.01 20.99 -20.77
CA LEU A 16 -28.37 21.52 -19.58
C LEU A 16 -29.46 22.27 -18.78
N THR A 17 -29.78 21.77 -17.60
CA THR A 17 -30.51 22.52 -16.56
C THR A 17 -29.66 22.53 -15.30
N ALA A 18 -29.42 23.73 -14.81
CA ALA A 18 -28.55 24.04 -13.69
C ALA A 18 -29.25 23.95 -12.32
N CYS A 19 -28.40 23.80 -11.31
CA CYS A 19 -28.52 24.22 -9.90
C CYS A 19 -29.08 23.26 -8.84
N SER A 20 -28.16 22.97 -7.90
CA SER A 20 -28.28 22.77 -6.44
C SER A 20 -29.14 21.62 -5.92
N ASP A 21 -28.50 20.64 -5.28
CA ASP A 21 -28.43 20.61 -3.81
C ASP A 21 -27.34 19.64 -3.35
N VAL A 22 -26.82 19.86 -2.14
CA VAL A 22 -25.82 19.02 -1.47
C VAL A 22 -26.44 17.66 -1.19
N GLY A 23 -25.93 16.61 -1.85
CA GLY A 23 -26.33 15.24 -1.58
C GLY A 23 -25.22 14.30 -2.01
N ASP A 24 -24.75 13.47 -1.07
CA ASP A 24 -23.88 12.33 -1.31
C ASP A 24 -24.40 11.53 -2.51
N SER A 25 -23.80 11.73 -3.68
CA SER A 25 -24.01 10.83 -4.79
C SER A 25 -23.15 9.60 -4.52
N VAL A 26 -23.80 8.54 -4.05
CA VAL A 26 -23.25 7.19 -4.15
C VAL A 26 -23.09 6.90 -5.65
N MET A 27 -21.93 7.24 -6.19
CA MET A 27 -21.51 6.77 -7.50
C MET A 27 -21.22 5.28 -7.38
N ASP A 28 -21.85 4.50 -8.25
CA ASP A 28 -21.53 3.10 -8.46
C ASP A 28 -20.03 3.00 -8.83
N PRO A 29 -19.17 2.34 -8.02
CA PRO A 29 -17.72 2.34 -8.23
C PRO A 29 -17.33 1.85 -9.62
N ALA A 30 -18.12 0.93 -10.20
CA ALA A 30 -17.88 0.34 -11.51
C ALA A 30 -18.09 1.31 -12.69
N LEU A 31 -18.90 2.36 -12.52
CA LEU A 31 -19.15 3.35 -13.58
C LEU A 31 -18.11 4.48 -13.60
N SER A 32 -17.38 4.68 -12.49
CA SER A 32 -16.33 5.73 -12.39
C SER A 32 -15.00 5.38 -13.07
N GLU A 33 -14.76 4.09 -13.39
CA GLU A 33 -13.53 3.66 -14.06
C GLU A 33 -13.63 3.70 -15.60
N GLN A 34 -14.83 3.91 -16.16
CA GLN A 34 -14.99 4.09 -17.61
C GLN A 34 -14.50 5.45 -18.12
N ASP A 35 -14.26 6.41 -17.23
CA ASP A 35 -13.59 7.67 -17.54
C ASP A 35 -12.25 7.76 -16.77
N ASN A 36 -11.30 6.91 -17.16
CA ASN A 36 -9.94 6.85 -16.58
C ASN A 36 -9.10 8.12 -16.82
N ARG A 37 -9.70 9.23 -17.29
CA ARG A 37 -9.02 10.48 -17.66
C ARG A 37 -9.59 11.69 -16.92
N VAL A 38 -9.99 11.49 -15.66
CA VAL A 38 -10.34 12.62 -14.80
C VAL A 38 -9.05 13.31 -14.37
N ALA A 39 -8.75 14.43 -15.03
CA ALA A 39 -7.72 15.33 -14.55
C ALA A 39 -8.15 15.92 -13.19
N LEU A 40 -7.22 15.93 -12.24
CA LEU A 40 -7.38 16.56 -10.94
C LEU A 40 -6.59 17.87 -10.99
N ASP A 41 -7.20 18.98 -10.61
CA ASP A 41 -6.55 20.29 -10.66
C ASP A 41 -6.56 20.96 -9.29
N ASN A 42 -5.38 21.44 -8.88
CA ASN A 42 -5.17 22.21 -7.66
C ASN A 42 -5.79 21.55 -6.41
N ILE A 43 -5.52 20.25 -6.22
CA ILE A 43 -5.93 19.50 -5.04
C ILE A 43 -4.85 19.52 -3.96
N THR A 44 -5.25 19.23 -2.73
CA THR A 44 -4.32 18.87 -1.64
C THR A 44 -4.42 17.37 -1.38
N VAL A 45 -3.26 16.73 -1.20
CA VAL A 45 -3.14 15.34 -0.79
C VAL A 45 -2.42 15.31 0.55
N GLU A 46 -3.00 14.64 1.53
CA GLU A 46 -2.44 14.49 2.88
C GLU A 46 -2.12 13.03 3.14
N GLY A 47 -1.12 12.77 3.97
CA GLY A 47 -0.87 11.41 4.40
C GLY A 47 -0.14 11.28 5.72
N HIS A 48 -0.06 10.03 6.18
CA HIS A 48 0.49 9.63 7.46
C HIS A 48 1.43 8.45 7.26
N ALA A 49 2.71 8.63 7.62
CA ALA A 49 3.72 7.58 7.66
C ALA A 49 3.88 7.06 9.09
N SER A 50 2.81 6.46 9.62
CA SER A 50 2.76 5.95 10.99
C SER A 50 1.86 4.74 11.08
N HIS A 51 2.24 3.73 11.85
CA HIS A 51 1.37 2.62 12.18
C HIS A 51 0.99 2.65 13.67
N LEU A 52 -0.15 2.07 14.02
CA LEU A 52 -0.46 1.80 15.42
C LEU A 52 0.29 0.54 15.85
N SER A 53 1.05 0.63 16.91
CA SER A 53 1.69 -0.50 17.57
C SER A 53 0.93 -0.82 18.85
N ALA A 54 0.48 -2.06 19.02
CA ALA A 54 -0.09 -2.52 20.28
C ALA A 54 1.01 -3.08 21.16
N SER A 55 1.18 -2.49 22.35
CA SER A 55 2.00 -3.09 23.39
C SER A 55 1.15 -4.04 24.22
N THR A 56 1.37 -5.35 24.06
CA THR A 56 0.74 -6.39 24.89
C THR A 56 1.15 -6.27 26.37
N ALA A 57 2.31 -5.67 26.65
CA ALA A 57 2.80 -5.43 28.01
C ALA A 57 2.03 -4.33 28.76
N THR A 58 1.44 -3.37 28.04
CA THR A 58 0.77 -2.20 28.66
C THR A 58 -0.71 -2.09 28.33
N ASN A 59 -1.26 -3.00 27.50
CA ASN A 59 -2.60 -2.88 26.92
C ASN A 59 -2.85 -1.49 26.31
N SER A 60 -1.81 -0.89 25.71
CA SER A 60 -1.90 0.41 25.06
C SER A 60 -1.57 0.30 23.58
N THR A 61 -2.32 1.03 22.78
CA THR A 61 -2.00 1.32 21.39
C THR A 61 -1.21 2.61 21.35
N MET A 62 0.04 2.54 20.89
CA MET A 62 0.87 3.72 20.64
C MET A 62 1.06 3.89 19.15
N LEU A 63 1.00 5.12 18.66
CA LEU A 63 1.39 5.43 17.29
C LEU A 63 2.92 5.26 17.19
N ARG A 64 3.37 4.29 16.40
CA ARG A 64 4.77 4.12 16.02
C ARG A 64 4.98 4.74 14.65
N ARG A 65 5.98 5.59 14.53
CA ARG A 65 6.31 6.23 13.27
C ARG A 65 6.97 5.22 12.34
N VAL A 66 6.57 5.28 11.07
CA VAL A 66 7.24 4.57 9.97
C VAL A 66 8.34 5.46 9.39
N ALA A 67 8.18 6.79 9.46
CA ALA A 67 9.18 7.77 9.07
C ALA A 67 9.39 8.87 10.12
N ASP A 68 10.63 9.31 10.24
CA ASP A 68 11.00 10.44 11.09
C ASP A 68 10.66 11.79 10.43
N ALA A 69 10.63 12.84 11.27
CA ALA A 69 10.48 14.21 10.80
C ALA A 69 11.61 14.56 9.82
N GLY A 70 11.27 15.18 8.69
CA GLY A 70 12.23 15.53 7.65
C GLY A 70 12.53 14.41 6.63
N THR A 71 11.97 13.20 6.80
CA THR A 71 11.98 12.17 5.74
C THR A 71 11.33 12.70 4.48
N MET A 72 12.01 12.56 3.34
CA MET A 72 11.50 12.97 2.04
C MET A 72 10.36 12.04 1.60
N VAL A 73 9.31 12.63 1.03
CA VAL A 73 8.17 11.92 0.46
C VAL A 73 8.09 12.26 -1.02
N ARG A 74 8.05 11.23 -1.87
CA ARG A 74 7.88 11.36 -3.33
C ARG A 74 6.49 10.91 -3.71
N MET A 75 5.74 11.75 -4.43
CA MET A 75 4.49 11.37 -5.07
C MET A 75 4.66 11.43 -6.59
N ALA A 76 4.59 10.29 -7.25
CA ALA A 76 4.66 10.18 -8.70
C ALA A 76 3.27 9.93 -9.29
N GLU A 77 2.91 10.68 -10.33
CA GLU A 77 1.74 10.38 -11.15
C GLU A 77 1.94 9.06 -11.90
N LEU A 78 0.90 8.24 -11.93
CA LEU A 78 0.90 6.96 -12.63
C LEU A 78 -0.04 6.97 -13.84
N ASP A 79 0.34 6.27 -14.90
CA ASP A 79 -0.54 6.04 -16.04
C ASP A 79 -1.78 5.25 -15.61
N SER A 80 -2.95 5.71 -16.08
CA SER A 80 -4.25 5.13 -15.70
C SER A 80 -4.49 3.69 -16.17
N VAL A 81 -3.65 3.18 -17.07
CA VAL A 81 -3.78 1.85 -17.67
C VAL A 81 -2.65 0.93 -17.21
N THR A 82 -1.40 1.41 -17.14
CA THR A 82 -0.25 0.55 -16.83
C THR A 82 0.28 0.69 -15.41
N LEU A 83 -0.13 1.75 -14.69
CA LEU A 83 0.48 2.21 -13.45
C LEU A 83 1.96 2.60 -13.57
N ASP A 84 2.51 2.74 -14.79
CA ASP A 84 3.88 3.25 -14.95
C ASP A 84 3.93 4.74 -14.62
N THR A 85 5.06 5.23 -14.09
CA THR A 85 5.20 6.66 -13.79
C THR A 85 5.15 7.50 -15.08
N THR A 86 4.39 8.60 -15.10
CA THR A 86 4.28 9.49 -16.26
C THR A 86 5.46 10.47 -16.38
N GLY A 87 6.25 10.59 -15.31
CA GLY A 87 7.32 11.58 -15.16
C GLY A 87 6.90 12.85 -14.40
N VAL A 88 5.61 13.02 -14.10
CA VAL A 88 5.14 14.08 -13.19
C VAL A 88 5.37 13.62 -11.75
N VAL A 89 6.17 14.39 -11.00
CA VAL A 89 6.57 14.06 -9.64
C VAL A 89 6.47 15.29 -8.73
N PHE A 90 5.96 15.08 -7.52
CA PHE A 90 5.91 16.04 -6.44
C PHE A 90 6.75 15.55 -5.27
N TYR A 91 7.30 16.49 -4.51
CA TYR A 91 8.11 16.20 -3.33
C TYR A 91 7.56 16.96 -2.13
N SER A 92 7.55 16.29 -0.99
CA SER A 92 7.22 16.86 0.31
C SER A 92 8.13 16.25 1.37
N ARG A 93 7.94 16.62 2.63
CA ARG A 93 8.62 16.03 3.76
C ARG A 93 7.62 15.66 4.84
N CYS A 94 7.93 14.60 5.59
CA CYS A 94 7.23 14.33 6.82
C CYS A 94 7.44 15.49 7.79
N ASP A 95 6.34 16.04 8.29
CA ASP A 95 6.30 17.06 9.31
C ASP A 95 6.23 16.46 10.72
N GLY A 96 6.38 17.33 11.71
CA GLY A 96 5.94 17.05 13.07
C GLY A 96 6.62 15.86 13.74
N SER A 97 5.90 15.25 14.69
CA SER A 97 6.38 14.15 15.53
C SER A 97 5.57 12.88 15.33
N THR A 98 4.88 12.77 14.21
CA THR A 98 3.84 11.75 14.01
C THR A 98 3.80 11.25 12.56
N GLY A 99 4.64 11.79 11.68
CA GLY A 99 4.87 11.26 10.33
C GLY A 99 3.88 11.79 9.29
N GLU A 100 3.15 12.87 9.59
CA GLU A 100 2.24 13.51 8.63
C GLU A 100 3.00 14.17 7.47
N PHE A 101 2.39 14.28 6.31
CA PHE A 101 2.91 15.03 5.17
C PHE A 101 1.76 15.56 4.32
N SER A 102 2.00 16.62 3.56
CA SER A 102 1.04 17.16 2.59
C SER A 102 1.69 17.54 1.26
N PHE A 103 0.92 17.44 0.19
CA PHE A 103 1.22 17.99 -1.12
C PHE A 103 0.13 18.99 -1.47
N ASP A 104 0.50 20.27 -1.54
CA ASP A 104 -0.42 21.35 -1.89
C ASP A 104 -0.32 21.70 -3.37
N HIS A 105 -1.43 22.19 -3.94
CA HIS A 105 -1.50 22.68 -5.33
C HIS A 105 -1.12 21.62 -6.37
N VAL A 106 -1.56 20.38 -6.14
CA VAL A 106 -1.29 19.23 -7.02
C VAL A 106 -2.25 19.25 -8.20
N SER A 107 -1.71 19.18 -9.41
CA SER A 107 -2.49 19.00 -10.63
C SER A 107 -1.96 17.78 -11.40
N LEU A 108 -2.86 16.87 -11.76
CA LEU A 108 -2.59 15.57 -12.36
C LEU A 108 -3.53 15.33 -13.54
N ASN A 109 -3.02 14.70 -14.59
CA ASN A 109 -3.82 14.19 -15.71
C ASN A 109 -4.38 12.79 -15.45
N SER A 110 -3.77 12.05 -14.52
CA SER A 110 -4.24 10.75 -14.05
C SER A 110 -4.63 10.83 -12.57
N PRO A 111 -5.71 10.16 -12.15
CA PRO A 111 -6.11 10.14 -10.74
C PRO A 111 -5.24 9.23 -9.86
N TYR A 112 -4.35 8.43 -10.48
CA TYR A 112 -3.54 7.45 -9.77
C TYR A 112 -2.15 8.00 -9.45
N VAL A 113 -1.73 7.80 -8.21
CA VAL A 113 -0.39 8.19 -7.73
C VAL A 113 0.27 7.06 -6.96
N LYS A 114 1.60 7.02 -7.01
CA LYS A 114 2.44 6.27 -6.09
C LYS A 114 3.08 7.23 -5.11
N ILE A 115 2.89 7.00 -3.82
CA ILE A 115 3.55 7.78 -2.76
C ILE A 115 4.59 6.88 -2.10
N GLU A 116 5.81 7.38 -1.94
CA GLU A 116 6.95 6.63 -1.42
C GLU A 116 7.71 7.44 -0.37
N LEU A 117 8.22 6.74 0.64
CA LEU A 117 9.06 7.32 1.69
C LEU A 117 10.53 7.03 1.38
N ALA A 118 11.37 8.05 1.57
CA ALA A 118 12.81 7.86 1.60
C ALA A 118 13.23 7.01 2.80
N PRO A 119 14.37 6.29 2.71
CA PRO A 119 14.81 5.38 3.76
C PRO A 119 15.24 6.09 5.06
N TYR A 120 15.61 7.37 5.00
CA TYR A 120 15.97 8.17 6.16
C TYR A 120 15.48 9.61 6.05
N ALA A 121 15.38 10.27 7.20
CA ALA A 121 15.38 11.72 7.28
C ALA A 121 16.74 12.29 6.85
N GLU A 122 16.71 13.44 6.18
CA GLU A 122 17.94 14.15 5.84
C GLU A 122 18.70 14.54 7.12
N SER A 123 19.98 14.21 7.15
CA SER A 123 20.88 14.44 8.28
C SER A 123 22.31 14.65 7.79
N GLU A 124 23.28 14.73 8.70
CA GLU A 124 24.70 14.80 8.33
C GLU A 124 25.20 13.49 7.68
N SER A 125 24.61 12.34 8.01
CA SER A 125 25.03 11.02 7.52
C SER A 125 24.29 10.57 6.25
N TRP A 126 23.15 11.19 5.93
CA TRP A 126 22.40 10.90 4.71
C TRP A 126 21.71 12.16 4.18
N GLN A 127 21.91 12.46 2.90
CA GLN A 127 21.25 13.56 2.21
C GLN A 127 20.58 13.06 0.94
N TRP A 128 19.40 13.60 0.64
CA TRP A 128 18.71 13.23 -0.58
C TRP A 128 19.46 13.80 -1.79
N ASN A 129 19.78 12.92 -2.75
CA ASN A 129 20.54 13.27 -3.95
C ASN A 129 19.68 13.27 -5.23
N GLY A 130 18.36 13.20 -5.09
CA GLY A 130 17.41 13.07 -6.21
C GLY A 130 16.80 11.68 -6.36
N ASP A 131 17.36 10.64 -5.73
CA ASP A 131 16.84 9.27 -5.85
C ASP A 131 17.06 8.40 -4.60
N TRP A 132 16.32 7.32 -4.47
CA TRP A 132 16.53 6.27 -3.47
C TRP A 132 16.02 4.91 -3.96
N SER A 133 16.51 3.85 -3.32
CA SER A 133 16.16 2.47 -3.64
C SER A 133 15.47 1.79 -2.46
N PHE A 134 14.46 0.96 -2.76
CA PHE A 134 13.87 0.01 -1.81
C PHE A 134 14.83 -1.13 -1.41
N ASP A 135 15.99 -1.21 -2.05
CA ASP A 135 17.03 -2.21 -1.84
C ASP A 135 18.30 -1.60 -1.23
N MET A 136 18.15 -0.51 -0.47
CA MET A 136 19.30 0.17 0.14
C MET A 136 19.82 -0.64 1.33
N PHE A 137 21.11 -0.96 1.31
CA PHE A 137 21.80 -1.62 2.42
C PHE A 137 22.57 -0.60 3.27
N ASP A 138 22.24 -0.53 4.55
CA ASP A 138 22.95 0.26 5.56
C ASP A 138 24.17 -0.54 6.02
N GLN A 139 25.36 -0.13 5.57
CA GLN A 139 26.62 -0.79 5.93
C GLN A 139 26.96 -0.62 7.42
N GLU A 140 26.53 0.46 8.07
CA GLU A 140 26.83 0.71 9.48
C GLU A 140 25.94 -0.13 10.39
N LYS A 141 24.67 -0.30 10.00
CA LYS A 141 23.70 -1.14 10.72
C LYS A 141 23.68 -2.60 10.23
N ASP A 142 24.50 -2.92 9.23
CA ASP A 142 24.60 -4.22 8.57
C ASP A 142 23.22 -4.78 8.18
N ARG A 143 22.34 -3.97 7.59
CA ARG A 143 20.98 -4.39 7.26
C ARG A 143 20.37 -3.61 6.11
N PHE A 144 19.38 -4.19 5.43
CA PHE A 144 18.56 -3.43 4.49
C PHE A 144 17.67 -2.42 5.21
N VAL A 145 17.42 -1.29 4.56
CA VAL A 145 16.56 -0.23 5.07
C VAL A 145 15.20 -0.33 4.41
N ALA A 146 14.16 -0.38 5.23
CA ALA A 146 12.81 -0.38 4.71
C ALA A 146 12.48 0.97 4.08
N SER A 147 11.97 0.90 2.87
CA SER A 147 11.29 2.00 2.21
C SER A 147 9.85 1.55 1.98
N TYR A 148 8.90 2.47 2.14
CA TYR A 148 7.48 2.16 2.05
C TYR A 148 6.88 2.84 0.84
N GLY A 149 5.81 2.25 0.32
CA GLY A 149 5.09 2.76 -0.84
C GLY A 149 3.60 2.47 -0.71
N VAL A 150 2.81 3.23 -1.44
CA VAL A 150 1.37 3.04 -1.60
C VAL A 150 0.93 3.53 -2.98
N ILE A 151 -0.05 2.86 -3.58
CA ILE A 151 -0.71 3.32 -4.81
C ILE A 151 -2.16 3.68 -4.47
N VAL A 152 -2.58 4.89 -4.86
CA VAL A 152 -3.86 5.46 -4.43
C VAL A 152 -4.64 6.01 -5.63
N ASP A 153 -5.96 5.86 -5.58
CA ASP A 153 -6.91 6.58 -6.42
C ASP A 153 -7.41 7.86 -5.72
N LEU A 154 -6.89 9.01 -6.14
CA LEU A 154 -7.16 10.31 -5.52
C LEU A 154 -8.59 10.84 -5.77
N ARG A 155 -9.40 10.12 -6.57
CA ARG A 155 -10.85 10.37 -6.65
C ARG A 155 -11.60 9.81 -5.45
N LYS A 156 -11.06 8.75 -4.83
CA LYS A 156 -11.69 8.02 -3.72
C LYS A 156 -11.22 8.53 -2.36
N SER A 157 -9.91 8.77 -2.20
CA SER A 157 -9.35 9.32 -0.97
C SER A 157 -8.19 10.25 -1.28
N ARG A 158 -8.13 11.36 -0.53
CA ARG A 158 -6.99 12.30 -0.54
C ARG A 158 -6.21 12.29 0.76
N THR A 159 -6.61 11.43 1.70
CA THR A 159 -5.91 11.19 2.96
C THR A 159 -5.42 9.75 2.93
N VAL A 160 -4.10 9.58 3.02
CA VAL A 160 -3.43 8.30 2.75
C VAL A 160 -2.63 7.84 3.95
N ASP A 161 -2.74 6.57 4.31
CA ASP A 161 -1.89 5.91 5.30
C ASP A 161 -0.81 5.07 4.59
N ILE A 162 0.43 5.11 5.09
CA ILE A 162 1.55 4.33 4.53
C ILE A 162 2.07 3.38 5.61
N ASN A 163 2.09 2.08 5.28
CA ASN A 163 2.54 1.01 6.16
C ASN A 163 3.13 -0.17 5.34
N VAL A 164 3.58 -1.22 6.02
CA VAL A 164 4.17 -2.39 5.35
C VAL A 164 3.17 -3.13 4.43
N MET A 165 1.88 -3.11 4.72
CA MET A 165 0.88 -3.77 3.87
C MET A 165 0.69 -3.02 2.57
N THR A 166 0.63 -1.68 2.59
CA THR A 166 0.61 -0.86 1.37
C THR A 166 1.87 -1.06 0.53
N PHE A 167 3.02 -1.32 1.18
CA PHE A 167 4.25 -1.66 0.49
C PHE A 167 4.12 -2.97 -0.30
N LEU A 168 3.62 -4.05 0.30
CA LEU A 168 3.36 -5.31 -0.42
C LEU A 168 2.29 -5.14 -1.51
N GLU A 169 1.24 -4.38 -1.19
CA GLU A 169 0.10 -4.09 -2.07
C GLU A 169 0.58 -3.40 -3.34
N THR A 170 1.47 -2.41 -3.23
CA THR A 170 2.05 -1.68 -4.37
C THR A 170 2.61 -2.64 -5.44
N PHE A 171 3.38 -3.65 -5.04
CA PHE A 171 3.96 -4.62 -5.97
C PHE A 171 2.90 -5.54 -6.55
N ARG A 172 1.89 -5.89 -5.75
CA ARG A 172 0.81 -6.75 -6.20
C ARG A 172 -0.13 -6.03 -7.18
N LEU A 173 -0.44 -4.76 -6.94
CA LEU A 173 -1.25 -3.92 -7.82
C LEU A 173 -0.63 -3.80 -9.20
N HIS A 174 0.66 -3.48 -9.31
CA HIS A 174 1.35 -3.46 -10.61
C HIS A 174 1.19 -4.78 -11.37
N ARG A 175 1.35 -5.92 -10.68
CA ARG A 175 1.19 -7.23 -11.31
C ARG A 175 -0.23 -7.49 -11.78
N LEU A 176 -1.22 -7.14 -10.97
CA LEU A 176 -2.63 -7.37 -11.28
C LEU A 176 -3.11 -6.46 -12.41
N VAL A 177 -2.74 -5.18 -12.40
CA VAL A 177 -3.05 -4.27 -13.52
C VAL A 177 -2.37 -4.72 -14.81
N TYR A 178 -1.12 -5.20 -14.75
CA TYR A 178 -0.46 -5.83 -15.90
C TYR A 178 -1.22 -7.07 -16.43
N LEU A 179 -2.02 -7.73 -15.59
CA LEU A 179 -2.87 -8.87 -15.96
C LEU A 179 -4.30 -8.44 -16.33
N ASP A 180 -4.48 -7.18 -16.74
CA ASP A 180 -5.74 -6.58 -17.19
C ASP A 180 -6.84 -6.46 -16.11
N TYR A 181 -6.48 -6.50 -14.83
CA TYR A 181 -7.41 -6.12 -13.75
C TYR A 181 -7.54 -4.60 -13.67
N SER A 182 -8.74 -4.12 -13.35
CA SER A 182 -8.90 -2.70 -13.00
C SER A 182 -8.20 -2.39 -11.67
N LEU A 183 -7.92 -1.12 -11.38
CA LEU A 183 -7.27 -0.77 -10.10
C LEU A 183 -8.13 -1.16 -8.90
N ALA A 184 -9.46 -0.94 -8.96
CA ALA A 184 -10.36 -1.36 -7.89
C ALA A 184 -10.36 -2.90 -7.69
N GLU A 185 -10.44 -3.67 -8.78
CA GLU A 185 -10.39 -5.14 -8.70
C GLU A 185 -9.03 -5.64 -8.20
N ALA A 186 -7.95 -5.01 -8.65
CA ALA A 186 -6.60 -5.30 -8.22
C ALA A 186 -6.41 -5.05 -6.73
N LYS A 187 -6.96 -3.93 -6.22
CA LYS A 187 -6.90 -3.56 -4.80
C LYS A 187 -7.66 -4.56 -3.93
N GLU A 188 -8.92 -4.82 -4.25
CA GLU A 188 -9.73 -5.80 -3.51
C GLU A 188 -9.06 -7.18 -3.46
N ARG A 189 -8.44 -7.58 -4.58
CA ARG A 189 -7.71 -8.86 -4.65
C ARG A 189 -6.42 -8.85 -3.85
N ALA A 190 -5.63 -7.78 -3.94
CA ALA A 190 -4.39 -7.64 -3.18
C ALA A 190 -4.67 -7.67 -1.67
N ASP A 191 -5.74 -7.00 -1.20
CA ASP A 191 -6.18 -7.03 0.19
C ASP A 191 -6.43 -8.44 0.69
N LYS A 192 -7.25 -9.20 -0.03
CA LYS A 192 -7.56 -10.59 0.32
C LYS A 192 -6.32 -11.47 0.32
N GLU A 193 -5.42 -11.27 -0.64
CA GLU A 193 -4.20 -12.06 -0.77
C GLU A 193 -3.20 -11.76 0.36
N ILE A 194 -3.02 -10.49 0.74
CA ILE A 194 -2.16 -10.08 1.87
C ILE A 194 -2.71 -10.64 3.18
N MET A 195 -4.01 -10.46 3.44
CA MET A 195 -4.65 -10.99 4.67
C MET A 195 -4.60 -12.51 4.73
N SER A 196 -4.84 -13.19 3.60
CA SER A 196 -4.72 -14.65 3.51
C SER A 196 -3.29 -15.13 3.74
N ALA A 197 -2.29 -14.42 3.20
CA ALA A 197 -0.89 -14.76 3.39
C ALA A 197 -0.46 -14.66 4.86
N ALA A 198 -1.07 -13.74 5.61
CA ALA A 198 -0.90 -13.60 7.04
C ALA A 198 -1.78 -14.52 7.92
N GLY A 199 -2.58 -15.40 7.31
CA GLY A 199 -3.41 -16.36 8.05
C GLY A 199 -4.81 -15.88 8.46
N LEU A 200 -5.29 -14.78 7.87
CA LEU A 200 -6.65 -14.24 8.02
C LEU A 200 -7.41 -14.29 6.68
N PRO A 201 -7.74 -15.49 6.16
CA PRO A 201 -8.39 -15.61 4.87
C PRO A 201 -9.82 -15.05 4.88
N GLY A 202 -10.20 -14.37 3.80
CA GLY A 202 -11.57 -13.86 3.59
C GLY A 202 -11.83 -12.47 4.19
N GLU A 203 -10.86 -11.89 4.88
CA GLU A 203 -10.92 -10.50 5.33
C GLU A 203 -10.39 -9.56 4.22
N THR A 204 -11.04 -8.41 4.07
CA THR A 204 -10.59 -7.28 3.25
C THR A 204 -10.26 -6.13 4.16
N PHE A 205 -9.20 -5.39 3.85
CA PHE A 205 -8.80 -4.24 4.62
C PHE A 205 -8.21 -3.18 3.70
N ASP A 206 -8.68 -1.94 3.84
CA ASP A 206 -8.23 -0.83 3.02
C ASP A 206 -6.94 -0.25 3.60
N PHE A 207 -5.79 -0.80 3.18
CA PHE A 207 -4.49 -0.58 3.84
C PHE A 207 -4.02 0.87 3.84
N ASP A 208 -4.50 1.68 2.90
CA ASP A 208 -4.21 3.10 2.79
C ASP A 208 -5.19 3.99 3.57
N LYS A 209 -6.06 3.39 4.38
CA LYS A 209 -6.91 4.08 5.36
C LYS A 209 -6.47 3.78 6.79
N ARG A 210 -6.63 4.77 7.67
CA ARG A 210 -6.31 4.69 9.12
C ARG A 210 -7.28 3.81 9.93
N GLU A 211 -7.98 2.88 9.30
CA GLU A 211 -9.03 2.07 9.93
C GLU A 211 -8.49 0.95 10.84
N PHE A 212 -7.18 0.67 10.78
CA PHE A 212 -6.49 -0.38 11.55
C PHE A 212 -6.72 -0.26 13.07
N ALA A 213 -6.98 0.96 13.54
CA ALA A 213 -7.20 1.28 14.95
C ALA A 213 -8.38 0.53 15.58
N HIS A 214 -9.35 0.09 14.78
CA HIS A 214 -10.61 -0.44 15.27
C HIS A 214 -10.69 -1.98 15.23
N ASN A 215 -9.70 -2.66 14.64
CA ASN A 215 -9.62 -4.12 14.59
C ASN A 215 -8.29 -4.63 15.20
N PRO A 216 -8.31 -5.18 16.43
CA PRO A 216 -7.12 -5.71 17.08
C PRO A 216 -6.40 -6.82 16.30
N GLY A 217 -7.13 -7.61 15.49
CA GLY A 217 -6.53 -8.66 14.67
C GLY A 217 -5.70 -8.10 13.52
N HIS A 218 -6.22 -7.08 12.83
CA HIS A 218 -5.50 -6.36 11.77
C HIS A 218 -4.25 -5.69 12.30
N LEU A 219 -4.36 -5.09 13.49
CA LEU A 219 -3.24 -4.47 14.18
C LEU A 219 -2.13 -5.47 14.50
N ILE A 220 -2.47 -6.65 15.02
CA ILE A 220 -1.49 -7.72 15.29
C ILE A 220 -0.82 -8.17 14.00
N VAL A 221 -1.60 -8.37 12.93
CA VAL A 221 -1.04 -8.81 11.64
C VAL A 221 -0.13 -7.76 11.02
N ASN A 222 -0.52 -6.47 11.05
CA ASN A 222 0.34 -5.39 10.58
C ASN A 222 1.67 -5.37 11.35
N ASN A 223 1.63 -5.47 12.68
CA ASN A 223 2.87 -5.52 13.48
C ASN A 223 3.72 -6.75 13.17
N LEU A 224 3.12 -7.94 13.00
CA LEU A 224 3.86 -9.15 12.62
C LEU A 224 4.53 -9.00 11.25
N LEU A 225 3.81 -8.50 10.24
CA LEU A 225 4.36 -8.27 8.90
C LEU A 225 5.45 -7.21 8.92
N GLU A 226 5.22 -6.12 9.67
CA GLU A 226 6.16 -5.01 9.81
C GLU A 226 7.47 -5.53 10.40
N ASP A 227 7.41 -6.20 11.55
CA ASP A 227 8.59 -6.74 12.21
C ASP A 227 9.27 -7.79 11.32
N LEU A 228 8.52 -8.65 10.64
CA LEU A 228 9.10 -9.69 9.77
C LEU A 228 9.80 -9.11 8.53
N ILE A 229 9.28 -8.02 7.97
CA ILE A 229 9.84 -7.36 6.78
C ILE A 229 10.97 -6.41 7.16
N LEU A 230 10.89 -5.76 8.33
CA LEU A 230 11.95 -4.90 8.88
C LEU A 230 13.13 -5.68 9.44
N GLU A 231 12.88 -6.78 10.14
CA GLU A 231 13.90 -7.70 10.65
C GLU A 231 14.36 -8.68 9.57
N TRP A 232 13.78 -8.60 8.36
CA TRP A 232 14.19 -9.41 7.25
C TRP A 232 15.68 -9.23 6.99
N SER A 233 16.39 -10.33 7.20
CA SER A 233 17.82 -10.46 7.46
C SER A 233 18.76 -9.55 6.66
N VAL A 234 19.96 -9.35 7.21
CA VAL A 234 21.16 -8.81 6.55
C VAL A 234 21.47 -9.43 5.17
N ASN A 235 20.88 -10.59 4.84
CA ASN A 235 21.21 -11.39 3.66
C ASN A 235 20.18 -11.27 2.51
N LEU A 236 19.03 -10.64 2.72
CA LEU A 236 17.97 -10.59 1.72
C LEU A 236 17.17 -9.28 1.83
N SER A 237 16.78 -8.73 0.70
CA SER A 237 16.15 -7.41 0.63
C SER A 237 14.63 -7.47 0.86
N PRO A 238 14.02 -6.47 1.51
CA PRO A 238 12.57 -6.27 1.50
C PRO A 238 11.97 -6.30 0.09
N LEU A 239 12.74 -5.84 -0.90
CA LEU A 239 12.35 -5.85 -2.31
C LEU A 239 12.18 -7.28 -2.87
N GLN A 240 12.96 -8.26 -2.39
CA GLN A 240 12.82 -9.66 -2.83
C GLN A 240 11.51 -10.26 -2.34
N ILE A 241 11.09 -9.92 -1.12
CA ILE A 241 9.79 -10.31 -0.55
C ILE A 241 8.67 -9.70 -1.38
N ALA A 242 8.71 -8.38 -1.55
CA ALA A 242 7.68 -7.63 -2.23
C ALA A 242 7.53 -8.05 -3.69
N ASN A 243 8.64 -8.31 -4.39
CA ASN A 243 8.61 -8.89 -5.73
C ASN A 243 8.01 -10.30 -5.75
N SER A 244 8.49 -11.20 -4.89
CA SER A 244 7.95 -12.57 -4.84
C SER A 244 6.45 -12.56 -4.57
N PHE A 245 6.02 -11.77 -3.58
CA PHE A 245 4.62 -11.60 -3.24
C PHE A 245 3.84 -10.95 -4.40
N GLY A 246 4.36 -9.88 -5.00
CA GLY A 246 3.73 -9.18 -6.12
C GLY A 246 3.42 -10.12 -7.28
N TYR A 247 4.33 -11.05 -7.60
CA TYR A 247 4.11 -12.05 -8.65
C TYR A 247 3.04 -13.09 -8.30
N THR A 248 3.01 -13.59 -7.06
CA THR A 248 2.23 -14.79 -6.71
C THR A 248 0.98 -14.52 -5.88
N GLY A 249 0.91 -13.38 -5.19
CA GLY A 249 -0.06 -13.10 -4.13
C GLY A 249 0.16 -13.98 -2.89
N SER A 250 1.36 -14.54 -2.70
CA SER A 250 1.64 -15.48 -1.61
C SER A 250 3.08 -15.41 -1.11
N LEU A 251 3.25 -15.54 0.20
CA LEU A 251 4.54 -15.68 0.87
C LEU A 251 5.04 -17.14 0.93
N SER A 252 4.20 -18.12 0.58
CA SER A 252 4.54 -19.55 0.69
C SER A 252 5.28 -20.13 -0.52
N THR A 253 5.27 -19.42 -1.65
CA THR A 253 5.75 -19.93 -2.94
C THR A 253 7.27 -19.96 -3.05
N ASN A 254 7.96 -19.06 -2.36
CA ASN A 254 9.41 -19.00 -2.34
C ASN A 254 9.92 -19.66 -1.06
N ASN A 255 10.68 -20.76 -1.19
CA ASN A 255 11.15 -21.53 -0.05
C ASN A 255 12.03 -20.71 0.91
N LEU A 256 12.93 -19.86 0.39
CA LEU A 256 13.78 -19.02 1.25
C LEU A 256 12.94 -18.05 2.08
N ILE A 257 11.93 -17.45 1.43
CA ILE A 257 11.02 -16.51 2.08
C ILE A 257 10.19 -17.20 3.15
N ARG A 258 9.56 -18.30 2.77
CA ARG A 258 8.69 -19.10 3.63
C ARG A 258 9.46 -19.62 4.84
N ASP A 259 10.62 -20.23 4.63
CA ASP A 259 11.37 -20.89 5.69
C ASP A 259 11.95 -19.85 6.68
N PHE A 260 12.36 -18.67 6.20
CA PHE A 260 12.73 -17.54 7.07
C PHE A 260 11.56 -17.13 7.98
N PHE A 261 10.39 -16.84 7.40
CA PHE A 261 9.22 -16.45 8.18
C PHE A 261 8.77 -17.50 9.18
N ILE A 262 8.78 -18.79 8.81
CA ILE A 262 8.44 -19.87 9.74
C ILE A 262 9.42 -19.91 10.92
N ASN A 263 10.72 -19.72 10.68
CA ASN A 263 11.72 -19.74 11.73
C ASN A 263 11.56 -18.56 12.70
N GLU A 264 11.43 -17.33 12.19
CA GLU A 264 11.23 -16.14 13.01
C GLU A 264 9.92 -16.20 13.80
N LEU A 265 8.81 -16.59 13.16
CA LEU A 265 7.52 -16.74 13.82
C LEU A 265 7.56 -17.79 14.94
N ASN A 266 8.30 -18.89 14.77
CA ASN A 266 8.48 -19.88 15.84
C ASN A 266 9.35 -19.32 16.98
N ALA A 267 10.44 -18.62 16.68
CA ALA A 267 11.29 -18.00 17.69
C ALA A 267 10.51 -16.95 18.51
N TRP A 268 9.68 -16.14 17.87
CA TRP A 268 8.80 -15.19 18.56
C TRP A 268 7.75 -15.90 19.42
N LYS A 269 7.16 -16.99 18.92
CA LYS A 269 6.18 -17.79 19.68
C LYS A 269 6.74 -18.28 21.00
N GLU A 270 8.01 -18.71 21.03
CA GLU A 270 8.69 -19.20 22.24
C GLU A 270 8.92 -18.10 23.29
N GLN A 271 8.92 -16.83 22.87
CA GLN A 271 9.09 -15.67 23.76
C GLN A 271 7.77 -15.15 24.34
N LYS A 272 6.62 -15.62 23.83
CA LYS A 272 5.30 -15.15 24.29
C LYS A 272 4.82 -15.95 25.52
N PRO A 273 4.20 -15.29 26.51
CA PRO A 273 3.55 -15.97 27.61
C PRO A 273 2.44 -16.91 27.12
N GLU A 274 2.19 -17.98 27.89
CA GLU A 274 1.06 -18.88 27.63
C GLU A 274 -0.27 -18.09 27.68
N GLY A 275 -1.10 -18.26 26.65
CA GLY A 275 -2.38 -17.56 26.52
C GLY A 275 -2.30 -16.19 25.83
N ASP A 276 -1.14 -15.74 25.36
CA ASP A 276 -1.04 -14.52 24.54
C ASP A 276 -1.82 -14.68 23.22
N SER A 277 -2.74 -13.75 22.96
CA SER A 277 -3.56 -13.72 21.75
C SER A 277 -2.73 -13.73 20.46
N ALA A 278 -1.51 -13.18 20.47
CA ALA A 278 -0.60 -13.18 19.33
C ALA A 278 -0.23 -14.60 18.87
N ILE A 279 -0.22 -15.59 19.78
CA ILE A 279 0.09 -16.99 19.44
C ILE A 279 -0.92 -17.56 18.42
N VAL A 280 -2.20 -17.16 18.51
CA VAL A 280 -3.23 -17.61 17.56
C VAL A 280 -2.95 -17.07 16.15
N PHE A 281 -2.58 -15.80 16.04
CA PHE A 281 -2.22 -15.16 14.77
C PHE A 281 -0.92 -15.73 14.20
N ILE A 282 0.11 -15.91 15.03
CA ILE A 282 1.37 -16.57 14.64
C ILE A 282 1.12 -17.97 14.08
N ASN A 283 0.32 -18.79 14.76
CA ASN A 283 -0.01 -20.13 14.26
C ASN A 283 -0.81 -20.08 12.96
N GLY A 284 -1.73 -19.12 12.81
CA GLY A 284 -2.47 -18.88 11.57
C GLY A 284 -1.54 -18.53 10.41
N PHE A 285 -0.56 -17.65 10.66
CA PHE A 285 0.43 -17.24 9.67
C PHE A 285 1.34 -18.40 9.27
N ILE A 286 1.86 -19.17 10.24
CA ILE A 286 2.65 -20.39 9.95
C ILE A 286 1.84 -21.37 9.09
N ALA A 287 0.55 -21.59 9.40
CA ALA A 287 -0.31 -22.47 8.61
C ALA A 287 -0.48 -21.97 7.16
N ALA A 288 -0.68 -20.67 6.97
CA ALA A 288 -0.76 -20.05 5.64
C ALA A 288 0.55 -20.23 4.84
N LEU A 289 1.70 -20.03 5.50
CA LEU A 289 3.02 -20.26 4.92
C LEU A 289 3.25 -21.72 4.53
N GLN A 290 2.68 -22.66 5.27
CA GLN A 290 2.73 -24.10 4.97
C GLN A 290 1.70 -24.55 3.91
N GLY A 291 0.87 -23.64 3.40
CA GLY A 291 -0.20 -23.96 2.45
C GLY A 291 -1.36 -24.73 3.06
N GLN A 292 -1.46 -24.76 4.39
CA GLN A 292 -2.59 -25.36 5.10
C GLN A 292 -3.73 -24.33 5.12
N ARG A 293 -4.72 -24.52 4.25
CA ARG A 293 -5.98 -23.76 4.31
C ARG A 293 -6.81 -24.28 5.48
N LYS A 294 -7.20 -23.41 6.41
CA LYS A 294 -8.30 -23.68 7.34
C LYS A 294 -9.63 -23.70 6.59
#